data_AF-A0A948G2G9-F1
#
_entry.id   AF-A0A948G2G9-F1
#
_cell.length_a   1.000
_cell.length_b   1.000
_cell.length_c   1.000
_cell.angle_alpha   90.00
_cell.angle_beta   90.00
_cell.angle_gamma   90.00
#
_symmetry.space_group_name_H-M   'P 1'
#
loop_
_entity.id
_entity.type
_entity.pdbx_description
1 polymer ?
#
loop_
_entity_poly.entity_id
_entity_poly.type
_entity_poly.pdbx_seq_one_letter_code
_entity_poly.pdbx_strand_id
1 'polypeptide(L)'
;MDIGLVNNSKAIKQRKPDVYQELFSRCFLVVSTPVKFFWGGEYGSHIGAPLIGQNIPLRTYVGIETIKGKGRIEIVDKMYVPSEDRFTSQMDTVHRSKLTEYLIDRAAHYYETKDFTSLRIYSVSEISPGCGMGMSGSFSTALAVALLMDSKKIAQQDIYKWSKTPTRSLSQIRNFDRTFRLAWKFSSLLHDGISSGGAAFMAFIGSLYPILYFSEKRVDALNAAPEARSPLNVKENYNLVNRFFYGGVKLDELFGFKERP
;
A
#
# COMPACT_ATOMS: atom_id res chain seq x y z
N MET A 1 25.02 22.72 -7.17
CA MET A 1 23.77 22.53 -6.41
C MET A 1 23.81 21.10 -5.93
N ASP A 2 24.12 20.90 -4.66
CA ASP A 2 24.28 19.57 -4.08
C ASP A 2 22.90 18.91 -4.02
N ILE A 3 22.55 18.11 -5.02
CA ILE A 3 21.29 17.33 -5.06
C ILE A 3 21.43 16.09 -4.15
N GLY A 4 22.18 16.26 -3.05
CA GLY A 4 22.36 15.22 -2.05
C GLY A 4 21.00 14.71 -1.63
N LEU A 5 20.94 13.42 -1.33
CA LEU A 5 19.81 12.72 -0.72
C LEU A 5 19.53 13.25 0.71
N VAL A 6 19.37 14.57 0.86
CA VAL A 6 19.11 15.34 2.08
C VAL A 6 17.71 15.02 2.63
N ASN A 7 16.86 14.41 1.82
CA ASN A 7 15.50 13.98 2.17
C ASN A 7 15.38 12.46 2.08
N ASN A 8 15.89 11.78 3.12
CA ASN A 8 15.54 10.41 3.44
C ASN A 8 14.76 10.35 4.76
N SER A 9 14.17 9.19 5.08
CA SER A 9 13.35 9.00 6.28
C SER A 9 14.08 9.36 7.57
N LYS A 10 15.39 9.08 7.68
CA LYS A 10 16.19 9.43 8.86
C LYS A 10 16.29 10.95 9.02
N ALA A 11 16.58 11.66 7.93
CA ALA A 11 16.69 13.12 7.94
C ALA A 11 15.36 13.80 8.27
N ILE A 12 14.24 13.34 7.68
CA ILE A 12 12.91 13.91 7.96
C ILE A 12 12.52 13.69 9.43
N LYS A 13 12.76 12.50 10.00
CA LYS A 13 12.52 12.21 11.42
C LYS A 13 13.32 13.10 12.36
N GLN A 14 14.58 13.38 12.03
CA GLN A 14 15.43 14.26 12.82
C GLN A 14 14.92 15.71 12.79
N ARG A 15 14.39 16.17 11.65
CA ARG A 15 13.86 17.54 11.51
C ARG A 15 12.45 17.73 12.04
N LYS A 16 11.62 16.68 12.03
CA LYS A 16 10.20 16.70 12.44
C LYS A 16 9.89 15.65 13.50
N PRO A 17 10.65 15.59 14.62
CA PRO A 17 10.52 14.51 15.61
C PRO A 17 9.14 14.48 16.28
N ASP A 18 8.50 15.64 16.43
CA ASP A 18 7.16 15.84 16.99
C ASP A 18 6.09 15.01 16.28
N VAL A 19 6.10 14.98 14.94
CA VAL A 19 5.13 14.22 14.14
C VAL A 19 5.22 12.72 14.42
N TYR A 20 6.43 12.20 14.55
CA TYR A 20 6.65 10.78 14.81
C TYR A 20 6.45 10.43 16.27
N GLN A 21 6.83 11.31 17.19
CA GLN A 21 6.58 11.15 18.61
C GLN A 21 5.07 11.05 18.86
N GLU A 22 4.27 11.94 18.28
CA GLU A 22 2.81 11.88 18.38
C GLU A 22 2.25 10.56 17.82
N LEU A 23 2.71 10.15 16.64
CA LEU A 23 2.29 8.89 16.03
C LEU A 23 2.58 7.68 16.93
N PHE A 24 3.82 7.56 17.39
CA PHE A 24 4.28 6.42 18.19
C PHE A 24 3.78 6.45 19.65
N SER A 25 3.43 7.61 20.19
CA SER A 25 2.87 7.71 21.55
C SER A 25 1.38 7.37 21.60
N ARG A 26 0.65 7.58 20.49
CA ARG A 26 -0.81 7.35 20.42
C ARG A 26 -1.18 5.97 19.90
N CYS A 27 -0.41 5.43 18.97
CA CYS A 27 -0.77 4.20 18.29
C CYS A 27 -0.15 2.98 18.97
N PHE A 28 -0.95 1.96 19.27
CA PHE A 28 -0.45 0.68 19.82
C PHE A 28 0.22 -0.18 18.73
N LEU A 29 -0.15 0.05 17.47
CA LEU A 29 0.42 -0.61 16.29
C LEU A 29 0.78 0.46 15.26
N VAL A 30 2.02 0.41 14.74
CA VAL A 30 2.43 1.20 13.60
C VAL A 30 3.12 0.31 12.57
N VAL A 31 2.59 0.31 11.35
CA VAL A 31 3.18 -0.36 10.19
C VAL A 31 3.83 0.70 9.32
N SER A 32 4.98 0.39 8.72
CA SER A 32 5.60 1.27 7.74
C SER A 32 6.01 0.52 6.49
N THR A 33 5.82 1.18 5.35
CA THR A 33 6.14 0.66 4.02
C THR A 33 7.03 1.63 3.27
N PRO A 34 7.95 1.14 2.42
CA PRO A 34 8.72 2.03 1.55
C PRO A 34 7.79 2.74 0.56
N VAL A 35 8.18 3.96 0.21
CA VAL A 35 7.72 4.64 -1.00
C VAL A 35 8.55 4.15 -2.17
N LYS A 36 8.09 4.35 -3.39
CA LYS A 36 8.73 3.86 -4.61
C LYS A 36 8.57 4.86 -5.74
N PHE A 37 9.44 4.77 -6.74
CA PHE A 37 9.20 5.38 -8.03
C PHE A 37 9.07 4.31 -9.09
N PHE A 38 8.42 4.65 -10.20
CA PHE A 38 8.27 3.77 -11.34
C PHE A 38 9.27 4.16 -12.42
N TRP A 39 10.02 3.18 -12.92
CA TRP A 39 10.87 3.33 -14.10
C TRP A 39 10.01 3.34 -15.37
N GLY A 40 8.90 2.60 -15.37
CA GLY A 40 7.96 2.56 -16.50
C GLY A 40 6.88 1.49 -16.34
N GLY A 41 5.86 1.58 -17.20
CA GLY A 41 4.80 0.57 -17.29
C GLY A 41 3.61 0.76 -16.34
N GLU A 42 3.46 1.93 -15.69
CA GLU A 42 2.36 2.16 -14.74
C GLU A 42 1.00 1.95 -15.42
N TYR A 43 0.77 2.65 -16.55
CA TYR A 43 -0.45 2.47 -17.33
C TYR A 43 -0.50 1.12 -18.08
N GLY A 44 0.65 0.64 -18.57
CA GLY A 44 0.72 -0.63 -19.30
C GLY A 44 0.35 -1.85 -18.44
N SER A 45 0.59 -1.78 -17.13
CA SER A 45 0.29 -2.87 -16.21
C SER A 45 -1.20 -3.18 -16.07
N HIS A 46 -2.07 -2.22 -16.37
CA HIS A 46 -3.51 -2.45 -16.45
C HIS A 46 -3.91 -3.43 -17.56
N ILE A 47 -3.13 -3.48 -18.64
CA ILE A 47 -3.37 -4.32 -19.82
C ILE A 47 -2.37 -5.48 -19.94
N GLY A 48 -1.67 -5.79 -18.84
CA GLY A 48 -0.78 -6.95 -18.71
C GLY A 48 0.67 -6.71 -19.11
N ALA A 49 1.06 -5.48 -19.45
CA ALA A 49 2.49 -5.16 -19.64
C ALA A 49 3.23 -5.14 -18.29
N PRO A 50 4.55 -5.39 -18.26
CA PRO A 50 5.31 -5.30 -17.01
C PRO A 50 5.41 -3.85 -16.51
N LEU A 51 5.30 -3.70 -15.20
CA LEU A 51 5.64 -2.49 -14.44
C LEU A 51 6.99 -2.69 -13.77
N ILE A 52 7.87 -1.70 -13.91
CA ILE A 52 9.18 -1.69 -13.25
C ILE A 52 9.20 -0.54 -12.25
N GLY A 53 9.54 -0.83 -11.00
CA GLY A 53 9.64 0.19 -9.96
C GLY A 53 10.69 -0.15 -8.92
N GLN A 54 11.08 0.84 -8.13
CA GLN A 54 12.12 0.69 -7.12
C GLN A 54 11.76 1.48 -5.86
N ASN A 55 12.04 0.87 -4.71
CA ASN A 55 11.86 1.51 -3.42
C ASN A 55 12.85 2.66 -3.25
N ILE A 56 12.37 3.76 -2.66
CA ILE A 56 13.20 4.90 -2.24
C ILE A 56 13.24 4.94 -0.71
N PRO A 57 14.27 5.58 -0.11
CA PRO A 57 14.44 5.63 1.34
C PRO A 57 13.48 6.62 2.04
N LEU A 58 12.25 6.72 1.55
CA LEU A 58 11.12 7.43 2.13
C LEU A 58 10.04 6.41 2.51
N ARG A 59 9.22 6.74 3.51
CA ARG A 59 8.24 5.80 4.07
C ARG A 59 6.85 6.42 4.19
N THR A 60 5.87 5.53 4.12
CA THR A 60 4.50 5.77 4.59
C THR A 60 4.29 4.94 5.86
N TYR A 61 3.71 5.54 6.88
CA TYR A 61 3.36 4.91 8.15
C TYR A 61 1.85 4.88 8.29
N VAL A 62 1.32 3.77 8.76
CA VAL A 62 -0.07 3.66 9.20
C VAL A 62 -0.08 3.21 10.65
N GLY A 63 -0.67 4.03 11.52
CA GLY A 63 -0.83 3.76 12.94
C GLY A 63 -2.29 3.50 13.30
N ILE A 64 -2.53 2.60 14.26
CA ILE A 64 -3.86 2.32 14.82
C ILE A 64 -3.89 2.77 16.28
N GLU A 65 -4.84 3.65 16.60
CA GLU A 65 -5.22 4.07 17.95
C GLU A 65 -6.64 3.59 18.24
N THR A 66 -6.86 3.01 19.42
CA THR A 66 -8.20 2.71 19.91
C THR A 66 -8.82 3.96 20.52
N ILE A 67 -10.04 4.32 20.10
CA ILE A 67 -10.76 5.49 20.62
C ILE A 67 -12.08 5.09 21.30
N LYS A 68 -12.61 5.98 22.14
CA LYS A 68 -13.86 5.71 22.87
C LYS A 68 -15.04 5.53 21.90
N GLY A 69 -15.88 4.54 22.19
CA GLY A 69 -17.10 4.22 21.42
C GLY A 69 -17.02 2.88 20.70
N LYS A 70 -18.05 2.59 19.90
CA LYS A 70 -18.16 1.39 19.07
C LYS A 70 -18.42 1.77 17.62
N GLY A 71 -17.87 0.98 16.70
CA GLY A 71 -18.26 0.99 15.29
C GLY A 71 -17.83 2.21 14.48
N ARG A 72 -16.92 3.06 14.98
CA ARG A 72 -16.45 4.27 14.27
C ARG A 72 -15.02 4.10 13.79
N ILE A 73 -14.73 4.68 12.63
CA ILE A 73 -13.38 4.77 12.08
C ILE A 73 -13.11 6.23 11.73
N GLU A 74 -12.03 6.78 12.26
CA GLU A 74 -11.53 8.12 11.94
C GLU A 74 -10.20 8.00 11.19
N ILE A 75 -10.01 8.77 10.11
CA ILE A 75 -8.75 8.81 9.37
C ILE A 75 -8.11 10.18 9.53
N VAL A 76 -6.87 10.19 10.04
CA VAL A 76 -6.05 11.39 10.20
C VAL A 76 -4.81 11.23 9.33
N ASP A 77 -4.63 12.12 8.34
CA ASP A 77 -3.49 12.09 7.44
C ASP A 77 -2.55 13.28 7.60
N LYS A 78 -1.26 13.02 7.44
CA LYS A 78 -0.17 14.00 7.43
C LYS A 78 0.80 13.63 6.30
N MET A 79 0.95 14.50 5.31
CA MET A 79 1.86 14.31 4.18
C MET A 79 2.94 15.39 4.18
N TYR A 80 4.20 14.98 4.05
CA TYR A 80 5.33 15.90 4.02
C TYR A 80 5.37 16.66 2.70
N VAL A 81 5.46 17.98 2.78
CA VAL A 81 5.61 18.90 1.65
C VAL A 81 7.03 19.47 1.69
N PRO A 82 7.98 18.95 0.88
CA PRO A 82 9.38 19.34 0.98
C PRO A 82 9.63 20.84 0.77
N SER A 83 8.86 21.47 -0.13
CA SER A 83 8.97 22.91 -0.43
C SER A 83 8.60 23.82 0.74
N GLU A 84 7.80 23.30 1.69
CA GLU A 84 7.33 24.05 2.86
C GLU A 84 7.97 23.54 4.15
N ASP A 85 8.80 22.49 4.07
CA ASP A 85 9.33 21.74 5.20
C ASP A 85 8.30 21.49 6.32
N ARG A 86 7.09 21.05 5.96
CA ARG A 86 6.02 20.76 6.94
C ARG A 86 5.13 19.60 6.48
N PHE A 87 4.40 19.04 7.45
CA PHE A 87 3.36 18.07 7.18
C PHE A 87 1.99 18.76 7.05
N THR A 88 1.19 18.36 6.07
CA THR A 88 -0.16 18.90 5.82
C THR A 88 -1.15 17.77 5.60
N SER A 89 -2.43 17.99 5.93
CA SER A 89 -3.51 17.06 5.57
C SER A 89 -3.87 17.30 4.11
N GLN A 90 -3.86 16.26 3.29
CA GLN A 90 -3.98 16.35 1.83
C GLN A 90 -4.90 15.28 1.23
N MET A 91 -5.32 14.27 2.00
CA MET A 91 -6.35 13.33 1.54
C MET A 91 -7.68 14.07 1.41
N ASP A 92 -8.24 14.11 0.21
CA ASP A 92 -9.52 14.74 -0.05
C ASP A 92 -10.67 14.03 0.70
N THR A 93 -11.71 14.80 1.00
CA THR A 93 -12.87 14.34 1.77
C THR A 93 -13.60 13.18 1.09
N VAL A 94 -13.63 13.13 -0.25
CA VAL A 94 -14.39 12.10 -0.98
C VAL A 94 -13.73 10.74 -0.83
N HIS A 95 -12.42 10.63 -1.09
CA HIS A 95 -11.69 9.38 -0.92
C HIS A 95 -11.64 8.95 0.55
N ARG A 96 -11.51 9.90 1.47
CA ARG A 96 -11.55 9.64 2.92
C ARG A 96 -12.89 9.03 3.34
N SER A 97 -14.01 9.62 2.92
CA SER A 97 -15.35 9.10 3.24
C SER A 97 -15.57 7.72 2.63
N LYS A 98 -15.26 7.52 1.34
CA LYS A 98 -15.36 6.21 0.67
C LYS A 98 -14.56 5.13 1.40
N LEU A 99 -13.32 5.44 1.79
CA LEU A 99 -12.46 4.51 2.53
C LEU A 99 -13.03 4.22 3.92
N THR A 100 -13.52 5.25 4.62
CA THR A 100 -14.10 5.09 5.95
C THR A 100 -15.36 4.22 5.92
N GLU A 101 -16.26 4.47 4.99
CA GLU A 101 -17.48 3.67 4.76
C GLU A 101 -17.12 2.22 4.42
N TYR A 102 -16.17 2.01 3.51
CA TYR A 102 -15.70 0.67 3.16
C TYR A 102 -15.12 -0.07 4.37
N LEU A 103 -14.31 0.62 5.19
CA LEU A 103 -13.71 0.01 6.37
C LEU A 103 -14.77 -0.33 7.43
N ILE A 104 -15.78 0.52 7.64
CA ILE A 104 -16.87 0.25 8.58
C ILE A 104 -17.70 -0.95 8.11
N ASP A 105 -18.09 -1.00 6.83
CA ASP A 105 -18.81 -2.13 6.22
C ASP A 105 -18.04 -3.45 6.43
N ARG A 106 -16.72 -3.41 6.27
CA ARG A 106 -15.85 -4.59 6.35
C ARG A 106 -15.32 -4.90 7.73
N ALA A 107 -15.44 -3.99 8.70
CA ALA A 107 -14.94 -4.19 10.05
C ALA A 107 -15.54 -5.45 10.70
N ALA A 108 -16.83 -5.72 10.48
CA ALA A 108 -17.47 -6.93 10.98
C ALA A 108 -16.83 -8.23 10.44
N HIS A 109 -16.30 -8.20 9.21
CA HIS A 109 -15.58 -9.34 8.65
C HIS A 109 -14.16 -9.49 9.25
N TYR A 110 -13.48 -8.39 9.56
CA TYR A 110 -12.15 -8.44 10.15
C TYR A 110 -12.17 -8.83 11.63
N TYR A 111 -13.06 -8.21 12.41
CA TYR A 111 -13.14 -8.37 13.86
C TYR A 111 -14.18 -9.41 14.32
N GLU A 112 -14.88 -10.06 13.38
CA GLU A 112 -15.93 -11.06 13.67
C GLU A 112 -17.06 -10.52 14.56
N THR A 113 -17.24 -9.19 14.57
CA THR A 113 -18.25 -8.50 15.37
C THR A 113 -18.63 -7.16 14.74
N LYS A 114 -19.94 -6.82 14.76
CA LYS A 114 -20.42 -5.49 14.37
C LYS A 114 -20.10 -4.43 15.41
N ASP A 115 -19.83 -4.85 16.65
CA ASP A 115 -19.55 -4.01 17.81
C ASP A 115 -18.02 -3.86 18.04
N PHE A 116 -17.25 -3.69 16.96
CA PHE A 116 -15.81 -3.49 17.09
C PHE A 116 -15.53 -2.16 17.80
N THR A 117 -14.43 -2.12 18.56
CA THR A 117 -14.00 -0.90 19.23
C THR A 117 -13.65 0.16 18.20
N SER A 118 -14.11 1.39 18.40
CA SER A 118 -13.81 2.47 17.46
C SER A 118 -12.31 2.68 17.30
N LEU A 119 -11.88 2.97 16.07
CA LEU A 119 -10.47 3.13 15.70
C LEU A 119 -10.20 4.51 15.12
N ARG A 120 -9.01 5.04 15.41
CA ARG A 120 -8.42 6.12 14.65
C ARG A 120 -7.20 5.60 13.91
N ILE A 121 -7.18 5.83 12.61
CA ILE A 121 -6.14 5.42 11.68
C ILE A 121 -5.32 6.66 11.34
N TYR A 122 -4.07 6.66 11.77
CA TYR A 122 -3.10 7.68 11.41
C TYR A 122 -2.38 7.28 10.12
N SER A 123 -2.26 8.20 9.17
CA SER A 123 -1.46 8.05 7.96
C SER A 123 -0.39 9.14 7.92
N VAL A 124 0.89 8.78 8.03
CA VAL A 124 1.99 9.73 7.90
C VAL A 124 2.82 9.35 6.68
N SER A 125 2.92 10.25 5.70
CA SER A 125 3.67 10.01 4.47
C SER A 125 4.83 11.00 4.33
N GLU A 126 6.04 10.49 4.13
CA GLU A 126 7.25 11.29 3.91
C GLU A 126 7.35 11.84 2.48
N ILE A 127 6.31 11.65 1.67
CA ILE A 127 6.24 12.15 0.30
C ILE A 127 4.99 13.00 0.07
N SER A 128 5.15 14.03 -0.78
CA SER A 128 4.10 14.94 -1.20
C SER A 128 3.04 14.22 -2.06
N PRO A 129 1.75 14.58 -1.94
CA PRO A 129 0.70 14.09 -2.83
C PRO A 129 0.98 14.46 -4.30
N GLY A 130 0.41 13.69 -5.23
CA GLY A 130 0.40 14.02 -6.66
C GLY A 130 1.72 13.84 -7.41
N CYS A 131 2.83 13.48 -6.76
CA CYS A 131 4.14 13.33 -7.41
C CYS A 131 4.36 12.01 -8.18
N GLY A 132 3.31 11.18 -8.36
CA GLY A 132 3.41 9.92 -9.10
C GLY A 132 4.26 8.81 -8.44
N MET A 133 4.69 8.98 -7.18
CA MET A 133 5.58 8.03 -6.50
C MET A 133 4.83 6.91 -5.73
N GLY A 134 3.71 6.43 -6.28
CA GLY A 134 3.02 5.24 -5.79
C GLY A 134 2.59 5.24 -4.31
N MET A 135 2.38 6.43 -3.72
CA MET A 135 2.04 6.62 -2.30
C MET A 135 0.77 5.86 -1.91
N SER A 136 -0.27 5.93 -2.74
CA SER A 136 -1.54 5.21 -2.53
C SER A 136 -1.33 3.71 -2.35
N GLY A 137 -0.42 3.09 -3.11
CA GLY A 137 -0.05 1.68 -2.94
C GLY A 137 0.70 1.40 -1.64
N SER A 138 1.60 2.29 -1.23
CA SER A 138 2.33 2.17 0.05
C SER A 138 1.39 2.33 1.25
N PHE A 139 0.54 3.36 1.25
CA PHE A 139 -0.52 3.55 2.24
C PHE A 139 -1.46 2.33 2.31
N SER A 140 -1.96 1.86 1.16
CA SER A 140 -2.86 0.70 1.10
C SER A 140 -2.24 -0.57 1.66
N THR A 141 -0.94 -0.75 1.42
CA THR A 141 -0.16 -1.89 1.94
C THR A 141 -0.01 -1.81 3.45
N ALA A 142 0.41 -0.65 3.96
CA ALA A 142 0.55 -0.42 5.39
C ALA A 142 -0.79 -0.58 6.13
N LEU A 143 -1.87 -0.07 5.55
CA LEU A 143 -3.23 -0.19 6.08
C LEU A 143 -3.72 -1.64 6.12
N ALA A 144 -3.56 -2.39 5.04
CA ALA A 144 -3.97 -3.81 4.99
C ALA A 144 -3.23 -4.65 6.03
N VAL A 145 -1.92 -4.44 6.16
CA VAL A 145 -1.10 -5.11 7.18
C VAL A 145 -1.54 -4.70 8.58
N ALA A 146 -1.74 -3.41 8.84
CA ALA A 146 -2.13 -2.91 10.16
C ALA A 146 -3.48 -3.50 10.60
N LEU A 147 -4.49 -3.49 9.74
CA LEU A 147 -5.81 -4.04 10.04
C LEU A 147 -5.79 -5.55 10.27
N LEU A 148 -5.03 -6.30 9.46
CA LEU A 148 -4.94 -7.76 9.62
C LEU A 148 -4.10 -8.15 10.85
N MET A 149 -3.12 -7.34 11.26
CA MET A 149 -2.40 -7.54 12.52
C MET A 149 -3.28 -7.21 13.73
N ASP A 150 -4.00 -6.10 13.70
CA ASP A 150 -4.92 -5.70 14.77
C ASP A 150 -6.03 -6.74 14.99
N SER A 151 -6.61 -7.23 13.89
CA SER A 151 -7.59 -8.33 13.91
C SER A 151 -6.98 -9.73 14.11
N LYS A 152 -5.68 -9.83 14.41
CA LYS A 152 -4.94 -11.07 14.67
C LYS A 152 -5.03 -12.12 13.55
N LYS A 153 -5.30 -11.69 12.31
CA LYS A 153 -5.35 -12.55 11.12
C LYS A 153 -3.96 -12.81 10.54
N ILE A 154 -3.00 -11.95 10.82
CA ILE A 154 -1.58 -12.13 10.55
C ILE A 154 -0.77 -11.67 11.77
N ALA A 155 0.48 -12.14 11.88
CA ALA A 155 1.41 -11.71 12.92
C ALA A 155 2.70 -11.14 12.31
N GLN A 156 3.53 -10.49 13.14
CA GLN A 156 4.83 -9.96 12.72
C GLN A 156 5.73 -11.06 12.12
N GLN A 157 5.64 -12.28 12.63
CA GLN A 157 6.38 -13.43 12.11
C GLN A 157 5.98 -13.79 10.68
N ASP A 158 4.73 -13.57 10.27
CA ASP A 158 4.30 -13.78 8.87
C ASP A 158 5.03 -12.80 7.95
N ILE A 159 5.06 -11.52 8.32
CA ILE A 159 5.75 -10.46 7.55
C ILE A 159 7.24 -10.77 7.46
N TYR A 160 7.86 -11.19 8.57
CA TYR A 160 9.25 -11.61 8.57
C TYR A 160 9.49 -12.77 7.59
N LYS A 161 8.64 -13.80 7.62
CA LYS A 161 8.72 -14.92 6.67
C LYS A 161 8.59 -14.43 5.23
N TRP A 162 7.63 -13.58 4.91
CA TRP A 162 7.46 -13.02 3.58
C TRP A 162 8.71 -12.27 3.10
N SER A 163 9.38 -11.53 3.98
CA SER A 163 10.63 -10.82 3.65
C SER A 163 11.82 -11.74 3.28
N LYS A 164 11.72 -13.03 3.64
CA LYS A 164 12.75 -14.05 3.35
C LYS A 164 12.35 -15.00 2.23
N THR A 165 11.07 -15.02 1.86
CA THR A 165 10.56 -15.86 0.77
C THR A 165 10.93 -15.25 -0.59
N PRO A 166 11.40 -16.05 -1.57
CA PRO A 166 11.58 -15.58 -2.94
C PRO A 166 10.30 -14.94 -3.48
N THR A 167 10.41 -13.81 -4.16
CA THR A 167 9.24 -13.01 -4.59
C THR A 167 8.23 -13.83 -5.39
N ARG A 168 8.72 -14.70 -6.28
CA ARG A 168 7.90 -15.59 -7.12
C ARG A 168 7.01 -16.58 -6.34
N SER A 169 7.36 -16.87 -5.09
CA SER A 169 6.65 -17.83 -4.24
C SER A 169 5.67 -17.16 -3.28
N LEU A 170 5.68 -15.82 -3.17
CA LEU A 170 4.83 -15.10 -2.22
C LEU A 170 3.34 -15.27 -2.52
N SER A 171 2.94 -15.28 -3.80
CA SER A 171 1.53 -15.45 -4.19
C SER A 171 0.95 -16.82 -3.83
N GLN A 172 1.80 -17.81 -3.54
CA GLN A 172 1.39 -19.13 -3.07
C GLN A 172 1.14 -19.16 -1.55
N ILE A 173 1.59 -18.15 -0.81
CA ILE A 173 1.37 -18.04 0.64
C ILE A 173 0.00 -17.41 0.87
N ARG A 174 -0.97 -18.20 1.33
CA ARG A 174 -2.36 -17.77 1.55
C ARG A 174 -2.50 -16.45 2.32
N ASN A 175 -1.76 -16.28 3.42
CA ASN A 175 -1.85 -15.05 4.22
C ASN A 175 -1.24 -13.84 3.50
N PHE A 176 -0.17 -14.02 2.74
CA PHE A 176 0.39 -12.96 1.90
C PHE A 176 -0.61 -12.56 0.82
N ASP A 177 -1.12 -13.53 0.06
CA ASP A 177 -2.05 -13.31 -1.05
C ASP A 177 -3.32 -12.57 -0.58
N ARG A 178 -3.90 -13.01 0.56
CA ARG A 178 -5.04 -12.32 1.19
C ARG A 178 -4.71 -10.87 1.57
N THR A 179 -3.54 -10.64 2.17
CA THR A 179 -3.11 -9.31 2.62
C THR A 179 -2.84 -8.38 1.43
N PHE A 180 -2.15 -8.89 0.41
CA PHE A 180 -1.90 -8.16 -0.83
C PHE A 180 -3.20 -7.82 -1.57
N ARG A 181 -4.13 -8.77 -1.72
CA ARG A 181 -5.44 -8.51 -2.35
C ARG A 181 -6.24 -7.47 -1.59
N LEU A 182 -6.15 -7.44 -0.27
CA LEU A 182 -6.78 -6.38 0.52
C LEU A 182 -6.14 -5.01 0.24
N ALA A 183 -4.81 -4.93 0.21
CA ALA A 183 -4.10 -3.71 -0.17
C ALA A 183 -4.47 -3.25 -1.60
N TRP A 184 -4.61 -4.18 -2.54
CA TRP A 184 -5.04 -3.86 -3.89
C TRP A 184 -6.47 -3.32 -3.91
N LYS A 185 -7.41 -3.87 -3.14
CA LYS A 185 -8.77 -3.29 -3.01
C LYS A 185 -8.76 -1.87 -2.48
N PHE A 186 -7.96 -1.57 -1.44
CA PHE A 186 -7.81 -0.21 -0.95
C PHE A 186 -7.21 0.72 -2.02
N SER A 187 -6.21 0.24 -2.76
CA SER A 187 -5.64 1.00 -3.88
C SER A 187 -6.68 1.27 -4.96
N SER A 188 -7.48 0.27 -5.36
CA SER A 188 -8.59 0.46 -6.30
C SER A 188 -9.61 1.47 -5.79
N LEU A 189 -9.97 1.44 -4.51
CA LEU A 189 -10.91 2.38 -3.91
C LEU A 189 -10.41 3.84 -3.99
N LEU A 190 -9.11 4.05 -3.80
CA LEU A 190 -8.46 5.36 -3.89
C LEU A 190 -8.24 5.85 -5.33
N HIS A 191 -8.49 5.01 -6.33
CA HIS A 191 -8.32 5.31 -7.76
C HIS A 191 -9.60 5.00 -8.55
N ASP A 192 -10.77 5.21 -7.92
CA ASP A 192 -12.10 5.02 -8.53
C ASP A 192 -12.29 3.69 -9.29
N GLY A 193 -11.76 2.62 -8.71
CA GLY A 193 -11.86 1.25 -9.21
C GLY A 193 -10.74 0.84 -10.17
N ILE A 194 -9.83 1.74 -10.56
CA ILE A 194 -8.77 1.46 -11.53
C ILE A 194 -7.43 1.32 -10.81
N SER A 195 -6.96 0.09 -10.62
CA SER A 195 -5.61 -0.17 -10.09
C SER A 195 -5.06 -1.46 -10.66
N SER A 196 -3.77 -1.46 -11.01
CA SER A 196 -3.04 -2.68 -11.41
C SER A 196 -2.58 -3.52 -10.23
N GLY A 197 -2.61 -2.99 -9.01
CA GLY A 197 -2.07 -3.67 -7.82
C GLY A 197 -0.55 -3.59 -7.73
N GLY A 198 0.14 -3.21 -8.81
CA GLY A 198 1.61 -3.18 -8.84
C GLY A 198 2.20 -2.23 -7.82
N ALA A 199 1.55 -1.08 -7.59
CA ALA A 199 1.99 -0.16 -6.57
C ALA A 199 1.93 -0.77 -5.15
N ALA A 200 0.83 -1.46 -4.82
CA ALA A 200 0.72 -2.15 -3.54
C ALA A 200 1.71 -3.32 -3.44
N PHE A 201 1.85 -4.12 -4.51
CA PHE A 201 2.72 -5.28 -4.55
C PHE A 201 4.17 -4.89 -4.22
N MET A 202 4.70 -3.90 -4.93
CA MET A 202 6.07 -3.42 -4.73
C MET A 202 6.34 -2.93 -3.31
N ALA A 203 5.32 -2.39 -2.61
CA ALA A 203 5.48 -1.94 -1.22
C ALA A 203 5.63 -3.10 -0.22
N PHE A 204 5.17 -4.33 -0.56
CA PHE A 204 5.48 -5.53 0.22
C PHE A 204 6.90 -6.04 -0.02
N ILE A 205 7.47 -5.77 -1.19
CA ILE A 205 8.74 -6.35 -1.61
C ILE A 205 9.89 -5.45 -1.13
N GLY A 206 10.49 -5.82 0.00
CA GLY A 206 11.71 -5.21 0.50
C GLY A 206 12.91 -5.50 -0.41
N SER A 207 13.23 -4.57 -1.30
CA SER A 207 14.31 -4.68 -2.27
C SER A 207 15.10 -3.38 -2.40
N LEU A 208 16.43 -3.50 -2.54
CA LEU A 208 17.32 -2.41 -3.00
C LEU A 208 17.36 -2.32 -4.53
N TYR A 209 17.02 -3.42 -5.22
CA TYR A 209 16.99 -3.53 -6.67
C TYR A 209 15.59 -3.24 -7.21
N PRO A 210 15.46 -2.88 -8.49
CA PRO A 210 14.17 -2.77 -9.13
C PRO A 210 13.36 -4.07 -9.02
N ILE A 211 12.04 -3.90 -9.00
CA ILE A 211 11.04 -4.94 -8.89
C ILE A 211 10.24 -4.91 -10.19
N LEU A 212 10.10 -6.06 -10.82
CA LEU A 212 9.16 -6.30 -11.90
C LEU A 212 7.84 -6.75 -11.31
N TYR A 213 6.75 -6.16 -11.78
CA TYR A 213 5.38 -6.58 -11.50
C TYR A 213 4.63 -6.80 -12.81
N PHE A 214 3.75 -7.77 -12.83
CA PHE A 214 2.81 -7.98 -13.94
C PHE A 214 1.50 -8.55 -13.41
N SER A 215 0.42 -8.24 -14.10
CA SER A 215 -0.91 -8.80 -13.85
C SER A 215 -1.54 -9.27 -15.16
N GLU A 216 -2.68 -9.94 -15.09
CA GLU A 216 -3.43 -10.25 -16.31
C GLU A 216 -3.90 -8.99 -17.06
N LYS A 217 -4.19 -9.17 -18.35
CA LYS A 217 -4.78 -8.15 -19.22
C LYS A 217 -6.25 -7.92 -18.86
N ARG A 218 -6.64 -6.65 -18.65
CA ARG A 218 -8.00 -6.23 -18.31
C ARG A 218 -8.50 -5.10 -19.22
N VAL A 219 -9.80 -5.08 -19.52
CA VAL A 219 -10.44 -4.11 -20.44
C VAL A 219 -11.89 -3.81 -20.04
N ASP A 220 -12.37 -2.58 -20.27
CA ASP A 220 -13.77 -2.15 -19.99
C ASP A 220 -14.70 -2.12 -21.25
N ALA A 221 -14.21 -2.56 -22.43
CA ALA A 221 -14.87 -2.72 -23.76
C ALA A 221 -14.95 -1.47 -24.70
N LEU A 222 -14.73 -1.60 -26.03
CA LEU A 222 -15.73 -1.96 -27.06
C LEU A 222 -15.32 -3.02 -28.11
N ASN A 223 -14.03 -3.32 -28.31
CA ASN A 223 -13.59 -4.44 -29.15
C ASN A 223 -13.05 -5.52 -28.23
N ALA A 224 -13.92 -6.43 -27.78
CA ALA A 224 -13.56 -7.50 -26.85
C ALA A 224 -12.42 -8.33 -27.45
N ALA A 225 -11.19 -8.06 -27.02
CA ALA A 225 -10.10 -8.99 -27.21
C ALA A 225 -10.56 -10.29 -26.54
N PRO A 226 -10.74 -11.41 -27.28
CA PRO A 226 -11.24 -12.67 -26.73
C PRO A 226 -10.42 -13.17 -25.54
N GLU A 227 -9.19 -12.67 -25.40
CA GLU A 227 -8.23 -13.05 -24.37
C GLU A 227 -8.36 -12.28 -23.05
N ALA A 228 -9.09 -11.16 -22.99
CA ALA A 228 -9.22 -10.40 -21.76
C ALA A 228 -10.23 -11.07 -20.81
N ARG A 229 -9.77 -11.41 -19.59
CA ARG A 229 -10.54 -12.22 -18.64
C ARG A 229 -11.33 -11.42 -17.62
N SER A 230 -11.08 -10.11 -17.52
CA SER A 230 -11.57 -9.30 -16.40
C SER A 230 -11.70 -7.81 -16.74
N PRO A 231 -12.61 -7.09 -16.08
CA PRO A 231 -12.79 -5.66 -16.28
C PRO A 231 -11.60 -4.87 -15.73
N LEU A 232 -11.31 -3.73 -16.35
CA LEU A 232 -10.27 -2.81 -15.87
C LEU A 232 -10.74 -2.07 -14.62
N ASN A 233 -11.97 -1.56 -14.64
CA ASN A 233 -12.59 -0.89 -13.52
C ASN A 233 -13.38 -1.88 -12.64
N VAL A 234 -13.02 -1.96 -11.35
CA VAL A 234 -13.68 -2.83 -10.35
C VAL A 234 -14.57 -2.07 -9.36
N LYS A 235 -14.92 -0.81 -9.63
CA LYS A 235 -15.67 0.06 -8.71
C LYS A 235 -16.98 -0.56 -8.22
N GLU A 236 -17.68 -1.28 -9.11
CA GLU A 236 -18.94 -1.96 -8.78
C GLU A 236 -18.73 -3.25 -7.94
N ASN A 237 -17.54 -3.86 -8.02
CA ASN A 237 -17.25 -5.09 -7.30
C ASN A 237 -15.75 -5.28 -7.03
N TYR A 238 -15.25 -4.68 -5.95
CA TYR A 238 -13.86 -4.84 -5.52
C TYR A 238 -13.47 -6.30 -5.23
N ASN A 239 -14.41 -7.24 -5.06
CA ASN A 239 -14.05 -8.66 -4.88
C ASN A 239 -13.53 -9.32 -6.15
N LEU A 240 -13.70 -8.71 -7.32
CA LEU A 240 -13.05 -9.17 -8.56
C LEU A 240 -11.52 -9.23 -8.42
N VAL A 241 -10.93 -8.32 -7.65
CA VAL A 241 -9.50 -8.31 -7.29
C VAL A 241 -9.04 -9.64 -6.69
N ASN A 242 -9.92 -10.41 -6.05
CA ASN A 242 -9.55 -11.70 -5.49
C ASN A 242 -9.27 -12.79 -6.54
N ARG A 243 -9.68 -12.58 -7.79
CA ARG A 243 -9.54 -13.55 -8.87
C ARG A 243 -8.40 -13.20 -9.81
N PHE A 244 -7.91 -11.96 -9.74
CA PHE A 244 -6.90 -11.50 -10.69
C PHE A 244 -5.59 -12.23 -10.50
N PHE A 245 -5.00 -12.62 -11.62
CA PHE A 245 -3.64 -13.09 -11.68
C PHE A 245 -2.67 -11.93 -11.51
N TYR A 246 -1.63 -12.15 -10.72
CA TYR A 246 -0.50 -11.26 -10.56
C TYR A 246 0.78 -12.05 -10.31
N GLY A 247 1.90 -11.42 -10.59
CA GLY A 247 3.21 -11.93 -10.29
C GLY A 247 4.23 -10.81 -10.21
N GLY A 248 5.40 -11.15 -9.69
CA GLY A 248 6.50 -10.22 -9.66
C GLY A 248 7.80 -10.93 -9.28
N VAL A 249 8.89 -10.24 -9.56
CA VAL A 249 10.25 -10.73 -9.28
C VAL A 249 11.15 -9.54 -9.02
N LYS A 250 12.04 -9.64 -8.04
CA LYS A 250 13.11 -8.64 -7.90
C LYS A 250 14.19 -8.92 -8.96
N LEU A 251 14.80 -7.88 -9.50
CA LEU A 251 15.83 -8.08 -10.53
C LEU A 251 17.05 -8.86 -10.02
N ASP A 252 17.40 -8.75 -8.74
CA ASP A 252 18.48 -9.56 -8.13
C ASP A 252 18.16 -11.06 -8.12
N GLU A 253 16.91 -11.43 -7.86
CA GLU A 253 16.44 -12.82 -7.94
C GLU A 253 16.45 -13.35 -9.37
N LEU A 254 16.15 -12.49 -10.36
CA LEU A 254 16.12 -12.87 -11.77
C LEU A 254 17.52 -13.10 -12.34
N PHE A 255 18.46 -12.21 -12.02
CA PHE A 255 19.82 -12.25 -12.56
C PHE A 255 20.84 -12.94 -11.65
N GLY A 256 20.43 -13.35 -10.44
CA GLY A 256 21.29 -14.05 -9.49
C GLY A 256 22.42 -13.18 -8.94
N PHE A 257 22.16 -11.89 -8.69
CA PHE A 257 23.16 -11.01 -8.09
C PHE A 257 23.54 -11.52 -6.69
N LYS A 258 24.80 -11.91 -6.51
CA LYS A 258 25.29 -12.56 -5.29
C LYS A 258 25.66 -11.56 -4.17
N GLU A 259 25.86 -10.29 -4.53
CA GLU A 259 26.35 -9.25 -3.61
C GLU A 259 25.35 -8.12 -3.50
N ARG A 260 25.09 -7.68 -2.28
CA ARG A 260 24.38 -6.43 -2.00
C ARG A 260 25.42 -5.30 -2.08
N PRO A 261 25.21 -4.25 -2.89
CA PRO A 261 26.03 -3.04 -2.81
C PRO A 261 25.91 -2.35 -1.46
#